data_AF-A0A9D4F6A3-F1
#
_entry.id   AF-A0A9D4F6A3-F1
#
_cell.length_a   1.000
_cell.length_b   1.000
_cell.length_c   1.000
_cell.angle_alpha   90.00
_cell.angle_beta   90.00
_cell.angle_gamma   90.00
#
_symmetry.space_group_name_H-M   'P 1'
#
loop_
_entity.id
_entity.type
_entity.pdbx_description
1 polymer ?
#
loop_
_entity_poly.entity_id
_entity_poly.type
_entity_poly.pdbx_seq_one_letter_code
_entity_poly.pdbx_strand_id
1 'polypeptide(L)' 'MFGRHPCLAIDAFLGLPTEDIADKQHTEYVAKLRKRLSESYDRVRQNARSSGLLNKKHYDKSARFTRL' A
#
# COMPACT_ATOMS: atom_id res chain seq x y z
N MET A 1 3.75 -27.46 -13.28
CA MET A 1 4.42 -27.53 -11.96
C MET A 1 3.35 -27.40 -10.89
N PHE A 2 3.14 -28.47 -10.13
CA PHE A 2 2.02 -28.65 -9.21
C PHE A 2 2.08 -27.63 -8.04
N GLY A 3 1.03 -26.82 -7.88
CA GLY A 3 0.82 -25.99 -6.67
C GLY A 3 1.18 -24.50 -6.76
N ARG A 4 1.67 -24.00 -7.90
CA ARG A 4 1.87 -22.55 -8.09
C ARG A 4 0.74 -21.95 -8.93
N HIS A 5 -0.07 -21.12 -8.28
CA HIS A 5 -1.06 -20.26 -8.92
C HIS A 5 -0.33 -19.27 -9.85
N PRO A 6 -0.88 -18.97 -11.06
CA PRO A 6 -0.29 -17.95 -11.92
C PRO A 6 -0.29 -16.60 -11.18
N CYS A 7 0.89 -16.04 -10.93
CA CYS A 7 1.09 -14.74 -10.32
C CYS A 7 2.13 -13.95 -11.10
N LEU A 8 2.00 -12.61 -11.12
CA LEU A 8 3.03 -11.74 -11.68
C LEU A 8 4.28 -11.78 -10.78
N ALA A 9 5.47 -11.59 -11.37
CA ALA A 9 6.73 -11.55 -10.62
C ALA A 9 6.71 -10.49 -9.50
N ILE A 10 6.03 -9.37 -9.74
CA ILE A 10 5.88 -8.29 -8.74
C ILE A 10 5.01 -8.72 -7.56
N ASP A 11 3.96 -9.51 -7.81
CA ASP A 11 3.06 -10.00 -6.76
C ASP A 11 3.76 -11.05 -5.89
N ALA A 12 4.56 -11.92 -6.52
CA ALA A 12 5.40 -12.89 -5.82
C ALA A 12 6.46 -12.19 -4.95
N PHE A 13 7.06 -11.11 -5.45
CA PHE A 13 8.01 -10.30 -4.68
C PHE A 13 7.34 -9.58 -3.50
N LEU A 14 6.13 -9.08 -3.68
CA LEU A 14 5.38 -8.35 -2.66
C LEU A 14 4.62 -9.24 -1.67
N GLY A 15 4.63 -10.57 -1.87
CA GLY A 15 3.93 -11.53 -1.00
C GLY A 15 2.41 -11.35 -1.00
N LEU A 16 1.83 -10.87 -2.11
CA LEU A 16 0.40 -10.59 -2.17
C LEU A 16 -0.41 -11.91 -2.20
N PRO A 17 -1.48 -12.03 -1.39
CA PRO A 17 -2.30 -13.23 -1.38
C PRO A 17 -2.96 -13.40 -2.75
N THR A 18 -2.64 -14.51 -3.42
CA THR A 18 -3.24 -14.93 -4.69
C THR A 18 -4.48 -15.79 -4.44
N GLU A 19 -5.26 -15.42 -3.43
CA GLU A 19 -6.50 -16.12 -3.09
C GLU A 19 -7.58 -15.69 -4.10
N ASP A 20 -8.20 -16.70 -4.73
CA ASP A 20 -9.36 -16.61 -5.61
C ASP A 20 -9.19 -15.88 -6.94
N ILE A 21 -8.20 -16.27 -7.74
CA ILE A 21 -8.29 -16.09 -9.21
C ILE A 21 -8.69 -17.43 -9.83
N ALA A 22 -9.84 -17.94 -9.41
CA ALA A 22 -10.54 -19.00 -10.15
C ALA A 22 -11.18 -18.45 -11.44
N ASP A 23 -11.19 -17.13 -11.63
CA ASP A 23 -11.89 -16.48 -12.74
C ASP A 23 -10.99 -16.29 -13.96
N LYS A 24 -11.46 -16.91 -15.05
CA LYS A 24 -10.79 -17.26 -16.29
C LYS A 24 -10.35 -16.07 -17.18
N GLN A 25 -10.24 -14.85 -16.66
CA GLN A 25 -10.06 -13.65 -17.50
C GLN A 25 -9.02 -12.66 -16.94
N HIS A 26 -7.92 -12.46 -17.69
CA HIS A 26 -6.82 -11.54 -17.38
C HIS A 26 -7.28 -10.11 -17.05
N THR A 27 -8.33 -9.63 -17.72
CA THR A 27 -8.90 -8.29 -17.55
C THR A 27 -9.47 -8.06 -16.16
N GLU A 28 -10.09 -9.08 -15.56
CA GLU A 28 -10.67 -8.99 -14.23
C GLU A 28 -9.58 -8.89 -13.15
N TYR A 29 -8.50 -9.67 -13.31
CA TYR A 29 -7.34 -9.58 -12.42
C TYR A 29 -6.71 -8.18 -12.46
N VAL A 30 -6.47 -7.61 -13.64
CA VAL A 30 -5.89 -6.25 -13.77
C VAL A 30 -6.82 -5.21 -13.15
N ALA A 31 -8.14 -5.34 -13.32
CA ALA A 31 -9.10 -4.46 -12.69
C ALA A 31 -9.08 -4.56 -11.15
N LYS A 32 -9.06 -5.79 -10.60
CA LYS A 32 -8.93 -6.05 -9.16
C LYS A 32 -7.62 -5.47 -8.60
N LEU A 33 -6.50 -5.66 -9.29
CA LEU A 33 -5.19 -5.13 -8.91
C LEU A 33 -5.20 -3.59 -8.87
N ARG A 34 -5.70 -2.95 -9.92
CA ARG A 34 -5.81 -1.49 -9.99
C ARG A 34 -6.65 -0.93 -8.84
N LYS A 35 -7.78 -1.57 -8.52
CA LYS A 35 -8.65 -1.18 -7.41
C LYS A 35 -7.95 -1.31 -6.06
N ARG A 36 -7.29 -2.45 -5.80
CA ARG A 36 -6.53 -2.68 -4.56
C ARG A 36 -5.40 -1.66 -4.37
N LEU A 37 -4.67 -1.35 -5.44
CA LEU A 37 -3.61 -0.35 -5.41
C LEU A 37 -4.17 1.04 -5.14
N SER A 38 -5.25 1.47 -5.80
CA SER A 38 -5.84 2.79 -5.52
C SER A 38 -6.26 2.90 -4.06
N GLU A 39 -6.91 1.88 -3.50
CA GLU A 39 -7.34 1.89 -2.10
C GLU A 39 -6.17 1.89 -1.12
N SER A 40 -5.10 1.14 -1.40
CA SER A 40 -3.92 1.11 -0.53
C SER A 40 -3.18 2.44 -0.55
N TYR A 41 -2.99 3.04 -1.72
CA TYR A 41 -2.36 4.36 -1.86
C TYR A 41 -3.18 5.46 -1.18
N ASP A 42 -4.50 5.42 -1.28
CA ASP A 42 -5.36 6.39 -0.59
C ASP A 42 -5.24 6.28 0.93
N ARG A 43 -5.22 5.07 1.47
CA ARG A 43 -4.98 4.83 2.92
C ARG A 43 -3.60 5.32 3.35
N VAL A 44 -2.56 4.99 2.59
CA VAL A 44 -1.19 5.45 2.87
C VAL A 44 -1.11 6.97 2.83
N ARG A 45 -1.75 7.62 1.86
CA ARG A 45 -1.78 9.08 1.72
C ARG A 45 -2.42 9.75 2.94
N GLN A 46 -3.55 9.22 3.42
CA GLN A 46 -4.23 9.75 4.61
C GLN A 46 -3.35 9.59 5.86
N ASN A 47 -2.73 8.42 6.03
CA ASN A 47 -1.83 8.14 7.15
C ASN A 47 -0.55 8.99 7.11
N ALA A 48 0.04 9.18 5.93
CA ALA A 48 1.21 10.03 5.74
C ALA A 48 0.91 11.50 6.05
N ARG A 49 -0.32 11.96 5.74
CA ARG A 49 -0.76 13.31 6.08
C ARG A 49 -0.91 13.48 7.60
N SER A 50 -1.57 12.54 8.27
CA SER A 50 -1.77 12.63 9.72
C SER A 50 -0.44 12.53 10.48
N SER A 51 0.44 11.59 10.09
CA SER A 51 1.78 11.47 10.68
C SER A 51 2.64 12.70 10.41
N GLY A 52 2.57 13.29 9.20
CA GLY A 52 3.26 14.53 8.87
C GLY A 52 2.84 15.70 9.76
N LEU A 53 1.54 15.84 10.04
CA LEU A 53 1.02 16.89 10.94
C LEU A 53 1.51 16.70 12.38
N LEU A 54 1.49 15.46 12.88
CA LEU A 54 2.01 15.15 14.22
C LEU A 54 3.51 15.42 14.32
N ASN A 55 4.28 14.96 13.33
CA ASN A 55 5.72 15.17 13.29
C ASN A 55 6.06 16.66 13.23
N LYS A 56 5.34 17.45 12.44
CA LYS A 56 5.49 18.91 12.42
C LYS A 56 5.19 19.52 13.79
N LYS A 57 4.09 19.13 14.44
CA LYS A 57 3.74 19.61 15.79
C LYS A 57 4.83 19.29 16.81
N HIS A 58 5.39 18.09 16.77
CA HIS A 58 6.50 17.69 17.63
C HIS A 58 7.76 18.50 17.34
N TYR A 59 8.10 18.69 16.06
CA TYR A 59 9.23 19.50 15.64
C TYR A 59 9.07 20.96 16.11
N ASP A 60 7.92 21.59 15.86
CA ASP A 60 7.65 22.98 16.26
C ASP A 60 7.73 23.15 17.79
N LYS A 61 7.29 22.14 18.55
CA LYS A 61 7.44 22.11 20.01
C LYS A 61 8.92 22.07 20.40
N SER A 62 9.70 21.13 19.86
CA SER A 62 11.12 20.98 20.18
C SER A 62 11.97 22.18 19.72
N ALA A 63 11.69 22.74 18.55
CA ALA A 63 12.40 23.90 18.00
C ALA A 63 12.26 25.16 18.88
N ARG A 64 11.16 25.28 19.65
CA ARG A 64 11.00 26.34 20.65
C ARG A 64 11.88 26.15 21.89
N PHE A 65 12.12 24.90 22.30
CA PHE A 65 12.97 24.60 23.45
C PHE A 65 14.47 24.77 23.13
N THR A 66 14.89 24.58 21.87
CA THR A 66 16.30 24.72 21.47
C THR A 66 16.74 26.17 21.25
N ARG A 67 15.82 27.13 21.14
CA ARG A 67 16.13 28.57 20.93
C ARG A 67 16.11 29.41 22.22
N LEU A 68 15.92 28.79 23.39
CA LEU A 68 16.09 29.39 24.72
C LEU A 68 17.44 28.95 25.29
#